data_AF-A0A8J2ILU6-F1
#
_entry.id   AF-A0A8J2ILU6-F1
#
_cell.length_a   1.000
_cell.length_b   1.000
_cell.length_c   1.000
_cell.angle_alpha   90.00
_cell.angle_beta   90.00
_cell.angle_gamma   90.00
#
_symmetry.space_group_name_H-M   'P 1'
#
loop_
_entity.id
_entity.type
_entity.pdbx_description
1 polymer ?
#
loop_
_entity_poly.entity_id
_entity_poly.type
_entity_poly.pdbx_seq_one_letter_code
_entity_poly.pdbx_strand_id
1 'polypeptide(L)'
;MRSVSEAEKHWRQLDDFHSLTDLKIHVSAHKEPQITAGLRSVCWKIFLVFKTLDRSSWPTHLSHSRKTYESLRSHYLRAIQNPDEFESSVDPLSELSEY
;
A
#
# COMPACT_ATOMS: atom_id res chain seq x y z
N MET A 1 14.66 -10.18 -11.64
CA MET A 1 14.66 -9.81 -10.21
C MET A 1 16.10 -9.53 -9.79
N ARG A 2 16.35 -8.50 -8.98
CA ARG A 2 17.70 -8.24 -8.45
C ARG A 2 18.13 -9.38 -7.53
N SER A 3 19.44 -9.61 -7.43
CA SER A 3 19.97 -10.57 -6.46
C SER A 3 19.74 -10.06 -5.03
N VAL A 4 19.73 -10.97 -4.05
CA VAL A 4 19.61 -10.62 -2.63
C VAL A 4 20.75 -9.69 -2.20
N SER A 5 21.98 -9.99 -2.62
CA SER A 5 23.17 -9.17 -2.36
C SER A 5 23.03 -7.73 -2.87
N GLU A 6 22.49 -7.53 -4.08
CA GLU A 6 22.22 -6.18 -4.58
C GLU A 6 21.10 -5.49 -3.81
N ALA A 7 20.04 -6.21 -3.44
CA ALA A 7 18.97 -5.64 -2.64
C ALA A 7 19.47 -5.17 -1.26
N GLU A 8 20.28 -5.99 -0.58
CA GLU A 8 20.88 -5.67 0.72
C GLU A 8 21.69 -4.39 0.70
N LYS A 9 22.47 -4.13 -0.35
CA LYS A 9 23.23 -2.89 -0.51
C LYS A 9 22.33 -1.65 -0.44
N HIS A 10 21.17 -1.70 -1.10
CA HIS A 10 20.23 -0.58 -1.07
C HIS A 10 19.53 -0.49 0.28
N TRP A 11 19.19 -1.62 0.91
CA TRP A 11 18.59 -1.65 2.24
C TRP A 11 19.47 -1.00 3.31
N ARG A 12 20.79 -1.17 3.24
CA ARG A 12 21.72 -0.49 4.15
C ARG A 12 21.74 1.03 3.98
N GLN A 13 21.46 1.56 2.78
CA GLN A 13 21.36 3.01 2.58
C GLN A 13 20.24 3.64 3.40
N LEU A 14 19.20 2.89 3.77
CA LEU A 14 18.15 3.40 4.66
C LEU A 14 18.64 3.63 6.09
N ASP A 15 19.77 3.03 6.50
CA ASP A 15 20.35 3.24 7.84
C ASP A 15 20.92 4.66 8.00
N ASP A 16 21.23 5.35 6.89
CA ASP A 16 21.78 6.71 6.90
C ASP A 16 20.71 7.77 7.26
N PHE A 17 19.42 7.40 7.23
CA PHE A 17 18.31 8.31 7.46
C PHE A 17 17.72 8.13 8.86
N HIS A 18 17.65 9.24 9.59
CA HIS A 18 17.16 9.26 10.98
C HIS A 18 15.81 9.97 11.13
N SER A 19 15.35 10.65 10.07
CA SER A 19 14.03 11.27 10.02
C SER A 19 13.35 11.10 8.66
N LEU A 20 12.01 11.08 8.66
CA LEU A 20 11.23 11.05 7.42
C LEU A 20 11.46 12.29 6.56
N THR A 21 11.77 13.43 7.20
CA THR A 21 12.07 14.68 6.50
C THR A 21 13.35 14.56 5.69
N ASP A 22 14.42 14.02 6.29
CA ASP A 22 15.71 13.82 5.60
C ASP A 22 15.55 12.87 4.42
N LEU A 23 14.84 11.76 4.64
CA LEU A 23 14.53 10.81 3.57
C LEU A 23 13.72 11.47 2.46
N LYS A 24 12.72 12.30 2.78
CA LYS A 24 11.91 13.02 1.80
C LYS A 24 12.75 14.00 0.98
N ILE A 25 13.60 14.80 1.64
CA ILE A 25 14.52 15.73 0.97
C ILE A 25 15.42 14.97 -0.01
N HIS A 26 16.02 13.87 0.44
CA HIS A 26 16.92 13.06 -0.40
C HIS A 26 16.19 12.44 -1.60
N VAL A 27 15.00 11.87 -1.39
CA VAL A 27 14.16 11.31 -2.47
C VAL A 27 13.76 12.41 -3.47
N SER A 28 13.48 13.62 -3.01
CA SER A 28 13.12 14.76 -3.87
C SER A 28 14.32 15.40 -4.58
N ALA A 29 15.53 15.26 -4.05
CA ALA A 29 16.72 15.89 -4.61
C ALA A 29 17.24 15.22 -5.90
N HIS A 30 16.76 14.02 -6.24
CA HIS A 30 17.17 13.25 -7.44
C HIS A 30 18.71 13.15 -7.63
N LYS A 31 19.47 13.16 -6.52
CA LYS A 31 20.94 13.03 -6.53
C LYS A 31 21.34 11.56 -6.58
N GLU A 32 22.45 11.26 -7.26
CA GLU A 32 23.04 9.93 -7.29
C GLU A 32 23.95 9.66 -6.07
N PRO A 33 23.95 8.44 -5.49
CA PRO A 33 23.12 7.29 -5.85
C PRO A 33 21.67 7.46 -5.38
N GLN A 34 20.72 7.29 -6.30
CA GLN A 34 19.30 7.42 -5.95
C GLN A 34 18.82 6.22 -5.13
N ILE A 35 18.45 6.45 -3.87
CA ILE A 35 17.82 5.42 -3.02
C ILE A 35 16.57 4.80 -3.66
N THR A 36 15.88 5.57 -4.51
CA THR A 36 14.71 5.12 -5.26
C THR A 36 15.05 4.13 -6.37
N ALA A 37 16.27 4.11 -6.90
CA ALA A 37 16.70 3.12 -7.88
C ALA A 37 16.54 1.71 -7.28
N GLY A 38 16.91 1.54 -6.02
CA GLY A 38 16.79 0.32 -5.21
C GLY A 38 15.42 0.06 -4.60
N LEU A 39 14.86 1.11 -4.01
CA LEU A 39 13.89 1.02 -2.93
C LEU A 39 12.67 1.91 -3.14
N ARG A 40 12.32 2.27 -4.39
CA ARG A 40 11.16 3.13 -4.67
C ARG A 40 9.90 2.69 -3.93
N SER A 41 9.51 1.42 -4.05
CA SER A 41 8.30 0.91 -3.40
C SER A 41 8.39 0.95 -1.86
N VAL A 42 9.58 0.77 -1.30
CA VAL A 42 9.83 0.87 0.15
C VAL A 42 9.72 2.32 0.62
N CYS A 43 10.35 3.27 -0.08
CA CYS A 43 10.26 4.70 0.23
C CYS A 43 8.79 5.18 0.25
N TRP A 44 8.01 4.77 -0.75
CA TRP A 44 6.58 5.12 -0.80
C TRP A 44 5.79 4.48 0.34
N LYS A 45 6.09 3.22 0.72
CA LYS A 45 5.46 2.59 1.90
C LYS A 45 5.86 3.28 3.20
N ILE A 46 7.11 3.73 3.34
CA ILE A 46 7.55 4.52 4.49
C ILE A 46 6.70 5.78 4.61
N PHE A 47 6.48 6.51 3.53
CA PHE A 47 5.69 7.77 3.57
C PHE A 47 4.18 7.55 3.74
N LEU A 48 3.62 6.55 3.07
CA LEU A 48 2.16 6.39 2.98
C LEU A 48 1.59 5.41 4.00
N VAL A 49 2.31 4.32 4.28
CA VAL A 49 1.81 3.18 5.07
C VAL A 49 2.41 3.21 6.47
N PHE A 50 3.73 3.20 6.60
CA PHE A 50 4.39 3.04 7.89
C PHE A 50 4.45 4.35 8.68
N LYS A 51 4.73 5.47 7.99
CA LYS A 51 4.91 6.80 8.58
C LYS A 51 5.95 6.81 9.71
N THR A 52 6.94 5.93 9.63
CA THR A 52 8.06 5.79 10.56
C THR A 52 9.24 5.09 9.87
N LEU A 53 10.46 5.36 10.33
CA LEU A 53 11.66 4.64 9.92
C LEU A 53 11.97 3.42 10.80
N ASP A 54 11.25 3.24 11.92
CA ASP A 54 11.40 2.09 12.79
C ASP A 54 10.90 0.80 12.11
N ARG A 55 11.85 0.03 11.59
CA ARG A 55 11.59 -1.21 10.83
C ARG A 55 10.96 -2.31 11.66
N SER A 56 11.12 -2.29 12.99
CA SER A 56 10.54 -3.31 13.86
C SER A 56 9.00 -3.29 13.82
N SER A 57 8.42 -2.11 13.60
CA SER A 57 6.97 -1.91 13.48
C SER A 57 6.39 -2.27 12.11
N TRP A 58 7.21 -2.29 11.05
CA TRP A 58 6.73 -2.39 9.67
C TRP A 58 5.98 -3.69 9.35
N PRO A 59 6.45 -4.89 9.76
CA PRO A 59 5.73 -6.13 9.47
C PRO A 59 4.32 -6.14 10.08
N THR A 60 4.20 -5.66 11.31
CA THR A 60 2.92 -5.57 12.03
C THR A 60 1.98 -4.59 11.35
N HIS A 61 2.44 -3.38 11.03
CA HIS A 61 1.65 -2.38 10.30
C HIS A 61 1.20 -2.92 8.93
N LEU A 62 2.11 -3.54 8.17
CA LEU A 62 1.81 -4.08 6.86
C LEU A 62 0.78 -5.20 6.93
N SER A 63 0.92 -6.12 7.89
CA SER A 63 -0.06 -7.20 8.10
C SER A 63 -1.42 -6.63 8.48
N HIS A 64 -1.47 -5.63 9.35
CA HIS A 64 -2.73 -5.02 9.76
C HIS A 64 -3.41 -4.32 8.57
N SER A 65 -2.70 -3.45 7.85
CA SER A 65 -3.25 -2.75 6.68
C SER A 65 -3.77 -3.71 5.61
N ARG A 66 -3.06 -4.82 5.35
CA ARG A 66 -3.51 -5.85 4.39
C ARG A 66 -4.78 -6.55 4.84
N LYS A 67 -4.87 -6.93 6.12
CA LYS A 67 -6.08 -7.57 6.68
C LYS A 67 -7.28 -6.63 6.63
N THR A 68 -7.09 -5.36 6.98
CA THR A 68 -8.14 -4.33 6.89
C THR A 68 -8.60 -4.15 5.45
N TYR A 69 -7.67 -4.05 4.49
CA TYR A 69 -8.03 -3.97 3.07
C TYR A 69 -8.81 -5.20 2.62
N GLU A 70 -8.35 -6.41 2.97
CA GLU A 70 -9.04 -7.64 2.59
C GLU A 70 -10.47 -7.68 3.14
N SER A 71 -10.66 -7.32 4.42
CA SER A 71 -11.98 -7.25 5.04
C SER A 71 -12.91 -6.26 4.33
N LEU A 72 -12.42 -5.07 3.97
CA LEU A 72 -13.20 -4.06 3.25
C LEU A 72 -13.51 -4.51 1.83
N ARG A 73 -12.52 -5.10 1.14
CA ARG A 73 -12.67 -5.64 -0.21
C ARG A 73 -13.74 -6.74 -0.23
N SER A 74 -13.68 -7.71 0.67
CA SER A 74 -14.69 -8.77 0.78
C SER A 74 -16.09 -8.22 1.10
N HIS A 75 -16.18 -7.15 1.88
CA HIS A 75 -17.47 -6.53 2.20
C HIS A 75 -18.06 -5.81 0.98
N TYR A 76 -17.30 -4.90 0.36
CA TYR A 76 -17.82 -4.07 -0.73
C TYR A 76 -17.95 -4.81 -2.06
N LEU A 77 -17.12 -5.83 -2.31
CA LEU A 77 -17.22 -6.64 -3.53
C LEU A 77 -18.11 -7.88 -3.33
N ARG A 78 -18.80 -8.03 -2.20
CA ARG A 78 -19.64 -9.20 -1.91
C ARG A 78 -20.67 -9.46 -3.01
N ALA A 79 -21.35 -8.40 -3.50
CA ALA A 79 -22.35 -8.54 -4.57
C ALA A 79 -21.77 -8.93 -5.92
N ILE A 80 -20.51 -8.60 -6.18
CA ILE A 80 -19.80 -9.02 -7.39
C ILE A 80 -19.34 -10.48 -7.25
N GLN A 81 -18.94 -10.89 -6.05
CA GLN A 81 -18.39 -12.22 -5.78
C GLN A 81 -19.48 -13.29 -5.59
N ASN A 82 -20.60 -12.92 -4.95
CA ASN A 82 -21.76 -13.77 -4.71
C ASN A 82 -23.04 -13.06 -5.18
N PRO A 83 -23.30 -12.99 -6.50
CA PRO A 83 -24.49 -12.30 -7.02
C PRO A 83 -25.80 -12.91 -6.50
N ASP A 84 -25.80 -14.21 -6.24
CA ASP A 84 -26.98 -14.97 -5.79
C ASP A 84 -27.35 -14.72 -4.32
N GLU A 85 -26.45 -14.14 -3.51
CA GLU A 85 -26.74 -13.75 -2.11
C GLU A 85 -27.62 -12.49 -2.03
N PHE A 86 -27.79 -11.79 -3.14
CA PHE A 86 -28.61 -10.61 -3.25
C PHE A 86 -29.86 -10.99 -4.03
N GLU A 87 -31.02 -10.99 -3.36
CA GLU A 87 -32.30 -11.13 -4.06
C GLU A 87 -32.35 -10.06 -5.15
N SER A 88 -32.49 -10.51 -6.41
CA SER A 88 -32.64 -9.73 -7.64
C SER A 88 -32.97 -8.28 -7.32
N SER A 89 -31.94 -7.41 -7.28
CA SER A 89 -32.17 -6.01 -6.93
C SER A 89 -33.20 -5.50 -7.91
N VAL A 90 -34.37 -5.09 -7.40
CA VAL A 90 -35.32 -4.27 -8.14
C VAL A 90 -34.48 -3.23 -8.86
N ASP A 91 -34.51 -3.25 -10.20
CA ASP A 91 -33.71 -2.32 -10.97
C ASP A 91 -34.06 -0.92 -10.48
N PRO A 92 -33.10 -0.16 -9.90
CA PRO A 92 -33.40 1.16 -9.35
C PRO A 92 -33.85 2.15 -10.43
N LEU A 93 -33.77 1.78 -11.70
CA LEU A 93 -34.27 2.50 -12.87
C LEU A 93 -35.52 1.86 -13.49
N SER A 94 -36.03 0.75 -12.94
CA SER A 94 -37.35 0.25 -13.33
C SER A 94 -38.40 1.20 -12.79
N GLU A 95 -38.92 2.06 -13.66
CA GLU A 95 -40.03 2.93 -13.31
C GLU A 95 -41.16 2.06 -12.76
N LEU A 96 -41.50 2.29 -11.49
CA LEU A 96 -42.77 1.85 -10.94
C LEU A 96 -43.84 2.55 -11.79
N SER A 97 -44.32 1.87 -12.83
CA SER A 97 -45.48 2.30 -13.58
C SER A 97 -46.66 2.31 -12.61
N GLU A 98 -46.93 3.48 -12.04
CA GLU A 98 -48.06 3.76 -11.17
C GLU A 98 -49.35 3.35 -11.92
N TYR A 99 -50.07 2.39 -11.35
CA TYR A 99 -51.45 2.05 -11.71
C TYR A 99 -52.41 2.67 -10.70
#